data_AF-A0A2I0CXK1-F1
#
_entry.id   AF-A0A2I0CXK1-F1
#
_cell.length_a   1.000
_cell.length_b   1.000
_cell.length_c   1.000
_cell.angle_alpha   90.00
_cell.angle_beta   90.00
_cell.angle_gamma   90.00
#
_symmetry.space_group_name_H-M   'P 1'
#
loop_
_entity.id
_entity.type
_entity.pdbx_description
1 polymer ?
#
loop_
_entity_poly.entity_id
_entity_poly.type
_entity_poly.pdbx_seq_one_letter_code
_entity_poly.pdbx_strand_id
1 'polypeptide(L)'
;MKKRLELKSGLQGETLVRKGMRRKRSNAEQIRIAPEINIIKIGGHGAIDYGREVMLPLCEEIGRLSKKNQMLVVTGGGGRVRHIMDIGMDLGMPTGVLAELSAKISEQ
;
A
#
# COMPACT_ATOMS: atom_id res chain seq x y z
N MET A 1 33.75 -22.39 18.56
CA MET A 1 32.71 -21.68 17.76
C MET A 1 33.40 -20.65 16.87
N LYS A 2 33.19 -20.66 15.54
CA LYS A 2 33.75 -19.63 14.64
C LYS A 2 33.24 -18.24 15.05
N LYS A 3 34.13 -17.25 15.05
CA LYS A 3 33.80 -15.86 15.35
C LYS A 3 32.78 -15.36 14.32
N ARG A 4 31.64 -14.84 14.77
CA ARG A 4 30.61 -14.29 13.87
C ARG A 4 31.21 -13.11 13.11
N LEU A 5 31.08 -13.11 11.78
CA LEU A 5 31.42 -11.95 10.97
C LEU A 5 30.28 -10.96 11.10
N GLU A 6 30.59 -9.77 11.62
CA GLU A 6 29.59 -8.75 11.92
C GLU A 6 30.04 -7.38 11.40
N LEU A 7 29.06 -6.60 10.96
CA LEU A 7 29.26 -5.20 10.62
C LEU A 7 29.24 -4.36 11.88
N LYS A 8 30.25 -3.49 12.04
CA LYS A 8 30.26 -2.50 13.12
C LYS A 8 29.06 -1.57 12.96
N SER A 9 28.11 -1.67 13.88
CA SER A 9 26.89 -0.85 13.89
C SER A 9 26.28 -0.82 15.28
N GLY A 10 25.32 0.09 15.51
CA GLY A 10 24.53 0.11 16.75
C GLY A 10 23.56 -1.07 16.92
N LEU A 11 23.50 -1.99 15.94
CA LEU A 11 22.70 -3.22 15.98
C LEU A 11 23.58 -4.47 15.93
N GLN A 12 24.90 -4.31 16.11
CA GLN A 12 25.84 -5.41 16.09
C GLN A 12 25.48 -6.44 17.17
N GLY A 13 25.41 -7.72 16.79
CA GLY A 13 25.03 -8.81 17.69
C GLY A 13 23.54 -8.89 18.06
N GLU A 14 22.68 -7.99 17.56
CA GLU A 14 21.25 -7.99 17.85
C GLU A 14 20.45 -8.91 16.93
N THR A 15 19.34 -9.47 17.45
CA THR A 15 18.42 -10.35 16.71
C THR A 15 17.19 -9.62 16.16
N LEU A 16 17.09 -8.31 16.41
CA LEU A 16 15.95 -7.44 16.08
C LEU A 16 14.63 -7.74 16.80
N VAL A 17 14.54 -8.86 17.52
CA VAL A 17 13.35 -9.26 18.30
C VAL A 17 13.55 -9.17 19.82
N ARG A 18 14.79 -8.92 20.29
CA ARG A 18 15.10 -8.81 21.72
C ARG A 18 14.42 -7.59 22.34
N LYS A 19 13.52 -7.82 23.32
CA LYS A 19 12.78 -6.75 24.03
C LYS A 19 13.68 -5.68 24.65
N GLY A 20 14.84 -6.08 25.18
CA GLY A 20 15.82 -5.15 25.78
C GLY A 20 16.45 -4.17 24.80
N MET A 21 16.53 -4.50 23.51
CA MET A 21 17.06 -3.60 22.47
C MET A 21 16.06 -2.49 22.14
N ARG A 22 14.76 -2.82 22.04
CA ARG A 22 13.69 -1.82 21.87
C ARG A 22 13.62 -0.79 23.00
N ARG A 23 13.97 -1.19 24.24
CA ARG A 23 13.99 -0.28 25.40
C ARG A 23 15.24 0.60 25.45
N LYS A 24 16.36 0.14 24.90
CA LYS A 24 17.65 0.86 24.93
C LYS A 24 17.77 1.96 23.89
N ARG A 25 16.90 1.98 22.88
CA ARG A 25 16.82 3.07 21.91
C ARG A 25 15.54 3.86 22.15
N SER A 26 15.69 5.18 22.26
CA SER A 26 14.57 6.10 22.09
C SER A 26 13.97 5.88 20.70
N ASN A 27 12.64 5.96 20.59
CA ASN A 27 12.00 6.05 19.28
C ASN A 27 12.72 7.16 18.50
N ALA A 28 13.23 6.85 17.31
CA ALA A 28 13.75 7.87 16.42
C ALA A 28 12.67 8.93 16.21
N GLU A 29 13.07 10.19 16.11
CA GLU A 29 12.13 11.26 15.82
C GLU A 29 11.36 10.92 14.53
N GLN A 30 10.03 10.98 14.60
CA GLN A 30 9.20 10.65 13.47
C GLN A 30 9.31 11.76 12.43
N ILE A 31 10.00 11.48 11.33
CA ILE A 31 10.12 12.41 10.20
C ILE A 31 8.93 12.25 9.25
N ARG A 32 8.44 13.37 8.70
CA ARG A 32 7.49 13.36 7.59
C ARG A 32 8.26 13.34 6.28
N ILE A 33 8.23 12.22 5.55
CA ILE A 33 8.99 12.05 4.30
C ILE A 33 8.43 12.94 3.17
N ALA A 34 7.11 13.05 3.07
CA ALA A 34 6.43 13.87 2.07
C ALA A 34 5.24 14.61 2.72
N PRO A 35 5.51 15.65 3.54
CA PRO A 35 4.48 16.32 4.33
C PRO A 35 3.41 17.03 3.47
N GLU A 36 3.78 17.45 2.26
CA GLU A 36 2.92 18.25 1.36
C GLU A 36 2.06 17.40 0.40
N ILE A 37 2.23 16.07 0.40
CA ILE A 37 1.50 15.20 -0.53
C ILE A 37 0.08 14.92 -0.01
N ASN A 38 -0.91 15.08 -0.89
CA ASN A 38 -2.28 14.70 -0.65
C ASN A 38 -2.53 13.33 -1.29
N ILE A 39 -2.90 12.33 -0.48
CA ILE A 39 -3.21 10.99 -0.98
C ILE A 39 -4.71 10.85 -1.16
N ILE A 40 -5.15 10.56 -2.38
CA ILE A 40 -6.56 10.37 -2.71
C ILE A 40 -6.77 8.96 -3.22
N LYS A 41 -7.61 8.19 -2.51
CA LYS A 41 -8.02 6.85 -2.94
C LYS A 41 -9.38 6.91 -3.62
N ILE A 42 -9.43 6.57 -4.90
CA ILE A 42 -10.67 6.41 -5.66
C ILE A 42 -11.12 4.96 -5.58
N GLY A 43 -12.31 4.74 -5.04
CA GLY A 43 -12.88 3.40 -4.89
C GLY A 43 -13.19 2.78 -6.25
N GLY A 44 -12.74 1.53 -6.46
CA GLY A 44 -13.10 0.75 -7.65
C GLY A 44 -14.62 0.62 -7.77
N HIS A 45 -15.25 0.00 -6.77
CA HIS A 45 -16.71 -0.13 -6.74
C HIS A 45 -17.44 1.14 -6.30
N GLY A 46 -16.76 2.02 -5.56
CA GLY A 46 -17.36 3.24 -5.05
C GLY A 46 -17.42 4.38 -6.07
N ALA A 47 -16.72 4.27 -7.19
CA ALA A 47 -16.67 5.32 -8.22
C ALA A 47 -16.35 4.75 -9.62
N ILE A 48 -15.24 4.02 -9.78
CA ILE A 48 -14.72 3.62 -11.10
C ILE A 48 -15.72 2.73 -11.85
N ASP A 49 -16.34 1.76 -11.17
CA ASP A 49 -17.31 0.82 -11.76
C ASP A 49 -18.59 1.52 -12.27
N TYR A 50 -18.89 2.75 -11.82
CA TYR A 50 -20.02 3.55 -12.33
C TYR A 50 -19.70 4.26 -13.65
N GLY A 51 -18.46 4.16 -14.13
CA GLY A 51 -18.08 4.62 -15.45
C GLY A 51 -18.21 6.12 -15.64
N ARG A 52 -18.56 6.53 -16.86
CA ARG A 52 -18.40 7.89 -17.36
C ARG A 52 -19.08 8.97 -16.51
N GLU A 53 -20.32 8.73 -16.10
CA GLU A 53 -21.16 9.71 -15.41
C GLU A 53 -20.55 10.15 -14.07
N VAL A 54 -19.88 9.22 -13.39
CA VAL A 54 -19.19 9.50 -12.11
C VAL A 54 -17.73 9.88 -12.33
N MET A 55 -17.02 9.20 -13.24
CA MET A 55 -15.58 9.38 -13.39
C MET A 55 -15.18 10.65 -14.13
N LEU A 56 -15.92 11.11 -15.14
CA LEU A 56 -15.51 12.32 -15.87
C LEU A 56 -15.50 13.57 -14.98
N PRO A 57 -16.55 13.87 -14.19
CA PRO A 57 -16.52 15.03 -13.29
C PRO A 57 -15.37 14.94 -12.27
N LEU A 58 -15.13 13.74 -11.72
CA LEU A 58 -14.04 13.52 -10.77
C LEU A 58 -12.66 13.74 -11.42
N CYS A 59 -12.45 13.24 -12.64
CA CYS A 59 -11.20 13.45 -13.38
C CYS A 59 -10.96 14.93 -13.69
N GLU A 60 -12.00 15.67 -14.08
CA GLU A 60 -11.92 17.12 -14.32
C GLU A 60 -11.54 17.88 -13.06
N GLU A 61 -12.18 17.57 -11.93
CA GLU A 61 -11.89 18.20 -10.65
C GLU A 61 -10.47 17.88 -10.16
N ILE A 62 -10.08 16.61 -10.18
CA ILE A 62 -8.73 16.17 -9.81
C ILE A 62 -7.69 16.83 -10.71
N GLY A 63 -7.92 16.89 -12.02
CA GLY A 63 -7.03 17.53 -12.99
C GLY A 63 -6.90 19.04 -12.78
N ARG A 64 -7.94 19.72 -12.26
CA ARG A 64 -7.87 21.12 -11.86
C ARG A 64 -7.07 21.30 -10.56
N LEU A 65 -7.29 20.43 -9.57
CA LEU A 65 -6.64 20.52 -8.25
C LEU A 65 -5.16 20.12 -8.30
N SER A 66 -4.78 19.20 -9.18
CA SER A 66 -3.39 18.72 -9.33
C SER A 66 -2.43 19.83 -9.77
N LYS A 67 -2.94 20.89 -10.41
CA LYS A 67 -2.13 22.07 -10.79
C LYS A 67 -1.64 22.88 -9.59
N LYS A 68 -2.28 22.73 -8.43
CA LYS A 68 -2.01 23.52 -7.22
C LYS A 68 -1.50 22.68 -6.05
N ASN A 69 -1.77 21.37 -6.06
CA ASN A 69 -1.48 20.48 -4.94
C ASN A 69 -0.61 19.32 -5.41
N GLN A 70 0.38 18.94 -4.60
CA GLN A 70 1.08 17.67 -4.79
C GLN A 70 0.11 16.55 -4.40
N MET A 71 -0.20 15.67 -5.35
CA MET A 71 -1.24 14.65 -5.20
C MET A 71 -0.74 13.28 -5.64
N LEU A 72 -1.07 12.27 -4.85
CA LEU A 72 -0.95 10.86 -5.20
C LEU A 72 -2.35 10.27 -5.30
N VAL A 73 -2.79 9.98 -6.52
CA VAL A 73 -4.09 9.35 -6.78
C VAL A 73 -3.89 7.84 -6.89
N VAL A 74 -4.61 7.08 -6.08
CA VAL A 74 -4.58 5.61 -6.07
C VAL A 74 -5.98 5.06 -6.32
N THR A 75 -6.07 3.95 -7.05
CA THR A 75 -7.34 3.32 -7.41
C THR A 75 -7.57 2.03 -6.61
N GLY A 76 -8.83 1.65 -6.42
CA GLY A 76 -9.21 0.35 -5.85
C GLY A 76 -9.64 -0.66 -6.93
N GLY A 77 -9.72 -1.94 -6.58
CA GLY A 77 -9.96 -3.03 -7.54
C GLY A 77 -11.39 -3.18 -8.09
N GLY A 78 -12.42 -2.83 -7.31
CA GLY A 78 -13.82 -2.85 -7.78
C GLY A 78 -14.45 -4.24 -7.92
N GLY A 79 -15.53 -4.32 -8.71
CA GLY A 79 -16.34 -5.53 -8.88
C GLY A 79 -15.57 -6.68 -9.53
N ARG A 80 -14.65 -6.37 -10.46
CA ARG A 80 -13.78 -7.36 -11.10
C ARG A 80 -12.87 -8.07 -10.08
N VAL A 81 -12.30 -7.30 -9.14
CA VAL A 81 -11.48 -7.88 -8.06
C VAL A 81 -12.33 -8.71 -7.10
N ARG A 82 -13.56 -8.30 -6.79
CA ARG A 82 -14.46 -9.13 -5.96
C ARG A 82 -14.74 -10.47 -6.63
N HIS A 83 -15.05 -10.47 -7.93
CA HIS A 83 -15.34 -11.70 -8.67
C HIS A 83 -14.16 -12.70 -8.66
N ILE A 84 -12.92 -12.24 -8.92
CA ILE A 84 -11.77 -13.15 -8.88
C ILE A 84 -11.46 -13.63 -7.45
N MET A 85 -11.71 -12.79 -6.45
CA MET A 85 -11.56 -13.16 -5.04
C MET A 85 -12.57 -14.24 -4.66
N ASP A 86 -13.83 -14.10 -5.08
CA ASP A 86 -14.88 -15.09 -4.83
C ASP A 86 -14.50 -16.46 -5.42
N ILE A 87 -14.04 -16.50 -6.68
CA ILE A 87 -13.57 -17.72 -7.34
C ILE A 87 -12.35 -18.31 -6.59
N GLY A 88 -11.35 -17.48 -6.28
CA GLY A 88 -10.14 -17.97 -5.61
C GLY A 88 -10.43 -18.51 -4.21
N MET A 89 -11.36 -17.89 -3.49
CA MET A 89 -11.81 -18.34 -2.17
C MET A 89 -12.55 -19.67 -2.25
N ASP A 90 -13.44 -19.85 -3.23
CA ASP A 90 -14.15 -21.11 -3.47
C ASP A 90 -13.17 -22.26 -3.80
N LEU A 91 -12.09 -21.95 -4.52
CA LEU A 91 -11.00 -22.88 -4.80
C LEU A 91 -10.03 -23.11 -3.62
N GLY A 92 -10.29 -22.50 -2.46
CA GLY A 92 -9.45 -22.66 -1.26
C GLY A 92 -8.05 -22.06 -1.40
N MET A 93 -7.87 -21.06 -2.26
CA MET A 93 -6.56 -20.46 -2.50
C MET A 93 -6.07 -19.66 -1.28
N PRO A 94 -4.76 -19.73 -0.96
CA PRO A 94 -4.21 -18.95 0.15
C PRO A 94 -4.17 -17.46 -0.19
N THR A 95 -4.16 -16.61 0.83
CA THR A 95 -4.20 -15.15 0.69
C THR A 95 -3.09 -14.58 -0.20
N GLY A 96 -1.90 -15.19 -0.23
CA GLY A 96 -0.82 -14.76 -1.13
C GLY A 96 -1.17 -14.94 -2.61
N VAL A 97 -1.86 -16.03 -2.96
CA VAL A 97 -2.34 -16.28 -4.32
C VAL A 97 -3.50 -15.35 -4.67
N LEU A 98 -4.44 -15.16 -3.74
CA LEU A 98 -5.55 -14.22 -3.90
C LEU A 98 -5.07 -12.78 -4.12
N ALA A 99 -4.00 -12.37 -3.43
CA ALA A 99 -3.39 -11.05 -3.58
C ALA A 99 -2.81 -10.85 -4.99
N GLU A 100 -2.08 -11.85 -5.51
CA GLU A 100 -1.51 -11.79 -6.86
C GLU A 100 -2.60 -11.77 -7.94
N LEU A 101 -3.63 -12.62 -7.82
CA LEU A 101 -4.76 -12.64 -8.74
C LEU A 101 -5.50 -11.29 -8.76
N SER A 102 -5.77 -10.73 -7.59
CA SER A 102 -6.42 -9.42 -7.46
C SER A 102 -5.58 -8.28 -8.03
N ALA A 103 -4.25 -8.35 -7.86
CA ALA A 103 -3.32 -7.39 -8.44
C ALA A 103 -3.37 -7.43 -9.96
N LYS A 104 -3.33 -8.63 -10.57
CA LYS A 104 -3.43 -8.81 -12.03
C LYS A 104 -4.72 -8.24 -12.62
N ILE A 105 -5.85 -8.39 -11.93
CA ILE A 105 -7.12 -7.78 -12.34
C ILE A 105 -7.11 -6.26 -12.20
N SER A 106 -6.40 -5.73 -11.20
CA SER A 106 -6.30 -4.28 -10.97
C SER A 106 -5.34 -3.57 -11.95
N GLU A 107 -4.42 -4.31 -12.58
CA GLU A 107 -3.53 -3.80 -13.64
C GLU A 107 -4.26 -3.56 -14.98
N GLN A 108 -5.46 -4.13 -15.16
CA GLN A 108 -6.27 -4.05 -16.39
C GLN A 108 -7.23 -2.85 -16.42
#